data_AF-A0A533W867-F1
#
_entry.id   AF-A0A533W867-F1
#
_cell.length_a   1.000
_cell.length_b   1.000
_cell.length_c   1.000
_cell.angle_alpha   90.00
_cell.angle_beta   90.00
_cell.angle_gamma   90.00
#
_symmetry.space_group_name_H-M   'P 1'
#
loop_
_entity.id
_entity.type
_entity.pdbx_description
1 polymer ?
#
loop_
_entity_poly.entity_id
_entity_poly.type
_entity_poly.pdbx_seq_one_letter_code
_entity_poly.pdbx_strand_id
1 'polypeptide(L)'
;MNFGSERVLVLTAKTCGPACGNRKIVYLPIDSNHILCVDKKEIILSQLNACQKLLPDAQELDRELVEKEISELKTALDLIQ
;
A
#
# COMPACT_ATOMS: atom_id res chain seq x y z
N MET A 1 -5.42 -1.51 33.55
CA MET A 1 -6.16 -1.66 32.28
C MET A 1 -5.20 -1.29 31.17
N ASN A 2 -4.65 -2.26 30.46
CA ASN A 2 -3.72 -2.01 29.37
C ASN A 2 -4.53 -1.85 28.08
N PHE A 3 -4.85 -0.61 27.70
CA PHE A 3 -5.28 -0.31 26.34
C PHE A 3 -4.02 0.01 25.52
N GLY A 4 -3.22 -1.02 25.26
CA GLY A 4 -2.25 -0.98 24.18
C GLY A 4 -3.02 -1.10 22.87
N SER A 5 -3.55 0.02 22.37
CA SER A 5 -4.05 0.07 21.00
C SER A 5 -2.84 -0.11 20.09
N GLU A 6 -2.64 -1.32 19.60
CA GLU A 6 -1.68 -1.64 18.55
C GLU A 6 -2.10 -0.85 17.30
N ARG A 7 -1.45 0.28 17.08
CA ARG A 7 -1.83 1.23 16.03
C ARG A 7 -1.27 0.76 14.69
N VAL A 8 -2.06 -0.04 13.96
CA VAL A 8 -1.70 -0.49 12.62
C VAL A 8 -2.16 0.54 11.60
N LEU A 9 -1.25 1.06 10.77
CA LEU A 9 -1.62 1.88 9.61
C LEU A 9 -2.34 0.96 8.60
N VAL A 10 -3.60 1.27 8.30
CA VAL A 10 -4.36 0.50 7.30
C VAL A 10 -4.55 1.34 6.04
N LEU A 11 -4.03 0.83 4.92
CA LEU A 11 -4.16 1.43 3.60
C LEU A 11 -5.04 0.57 2.69
N THR A 12 -5.78 1.23 1.81
CA THR A 12 -6.41 0.62 0.63
C THR A 12 -5.61 1.03 -0.61
N ALA A 13 -5.31 0.08 -1.49
CA ALA A 13 -4.70 0.36 -2.79
C ALA A 13 -5.77 0.37 -3.88
N LYS A 14 -5.65 1.29 -4.83
CA LYS A 14 -6.47 1.34 -6.05
C LYS A 14 -5.61 1.64 -7.25
N THR A 15 -5.95 1.07 -8.41
CA THR A 15 -5.38 1.50 -9.68
C THR A 15 -6.13 2.74 -10.17
N CYS A 16 -5.40 3.76 -10.60
CA CYS A 16 -5.98 4.85 -11.41
C CYS A 16 -5.79 4.52 -12.89
N GLY A 17 -6.88 4.49 -13.64
CA GLY A 17 -6.85 4.22 -15.08
C GLY A 17 -6.24 5.35 -15.92
N PRO A 18 -6.26 5.24 -17.26
CA PRO A 18 -5.63 6.19 -18.18
C PRO A 18 -6.18 7.61 -18.11
N ALA A 19 -7.36 7.83 -17.52
CA ALA A 19 -7.89 9.15 -17.21
C ALA A 19 -6.99 9.97 -16.26
N CYS A 20 -6.11 9.31 -15.49
CA CYS A 20 -5.05 9.95 -14.67
C CYS A 20 -3.78 10.32 -15.47
N GLY A 21 -3.76 10.19 -16.80
CA GLY A 21 -2.59 10.45 -17.64
C GLY A 21 -1.55 9.32 -17.65
N ASN A 22 -1.39 8.59 -16.55
CA ASN A 22 -0.60 7.36 -16.44
C ASN A 22 -1.27 6.39 -15.47
N ARG A 23 -1.23 5.08 -15.74
CA ARG A 23 -1.67 4.07 -14.77
C ARG A 23 -0.73 4.07 -13.58
N LYS A 24 -1.29 4.20 -12.38
CA LYS A 24 -0.55 4.26 -11.11
C LYS A 24 -1.34 3.59 -10.01
N ILE A 25 -0.64 3.16 -8.96
CA ILE A 25 -1.27 2.71 -7.72
C ILE A 25 -1.37 3.91 -6.77
N VAL A 26 -2.54 4.07 -6.18
CA VAL A 26 -2.82 5.12 -5.19
C VAL A 26 -3.20 4.46 -3.88
N TYR A 27 -2.61 4.94 -2.80
CA TYR A 27 -2.87 4.47 -1.44
C TYR A 27 -3.73 5.47 -0.70
N LEU A 28 -4.83 4.98 -0.11
CA LEU A 28 -5.72 5.78 0.72
C LEU A 28 -5.76 5.21 2.14
N PRO A 29 -5.53 6.02 3.18
CA PRO A 29 -5.73 5.57 4.55
C PRO A 29 -7.21 5.29 4.83
N ILE A 30 -7.48 4.22 5.56
CA ILE A 30 -8.84 3.90 6.03
C ILE A 30 -9.21 4.78 7.24
N ASP A 31 -8.22 5.27 7.98
CA ASP A 31 -8.38 6.27 9.05
C ASP A 31 -7.31 7.37 8.90
N SER A 32 -7.77 8.62 8.81
CA SER A 32 -6.94 9.81 8.59
C SER A 32 -6.10 10.21 9.81
N ASN A 33 -6.42 9.70 11.00
CA ASN A 33 -6.00 10.36 12.23
C ASN A 33 -4.52 10.18 12.64
N HIS A 34 -3.72 9.34 11.97
CA HIS A 34 -2.43 8.93 12.56
C HIS A 34 -1.22 8.79 11.62
N ILE A 35 -1.28 9.23 10.35
CA ILE A 35 -0.14 9.08 9.40
C ILE A 35 1.15 9.76 9.89
N LEU A 36 1.03 10.83 10.70
CA LEU A 36 2.19 11.64 11.14
C LEU A 36 3.16 10.89 12.09
N CYS A 37 2.75 9.76 12.67
CA CYS A 37 3.56 9.02 13.65
C CYS A 37 3.96 7.61 13.17
N VAL A 38 3.81 7.29 11.88
CA VAL A 38 4.07 5.95 11.35
C VAL A 38 5.48 5.88 10.76
N ASP A 39 6.22 4.83 11.10
CA ASP A 39 7.54 4.55 10.55
C ASP A 39 7.45 4.30 9.03
N LYS A 40 8.50 4.64 8.27
CA LYS A 40 8.58 4.36 6.84
C LYS A 40 8.44 2.87 6.55
N LYS A 41 9.02 2.00 7.38
CA LYS A 41 8.88 0.54 7.28
C LYS A 41 7.41 0.12 7.41
N GLU A 42 6.71 0.66 8.40
CA GLU A 42 5.29 0.39 8.62
C GLU A 42 4.45 0.89 7.43
N ILE A 43 4.77 2.05 6.87
CA ILE A 43 4.11 2.56 5.65
C ILE A 43 4.28 1.57 4.49
N ILE A 44 5.49 1.11 4.22
CA ILE A 44 5.77 0.21 3.10
C ILE A 44 5.12 -1.16 3.33
N LEU A 45 5.11 -1.69 4.56
CA LEU A 45 4.39 -2.92 4.90
C LEU A 45 2.88 -2.77 4.66
N SER A 46 2.28 -1.64 5.06
CA SER A 46 0.87 -1.36 4.81
C SER A 46 0.55 -1.23 3.32
N GLN A 47 1.43 -0.61 2.53
CA GLN A 47 1.30 -0.52 1.08
C GLN A 47 1.39 -1.91 0.42
N LEU A 48 2.34 -2.74 0.86
CA LEU A 48 2.53 -4.10 0.36
C LEU A 48 1.28 -4.96 0.62
N ASN A 49 0.75 -4.91 1.84
CA ASN A 49 -0.49 -5.60 2.21
C ASN A 49 -1.68 -5.10 1.36
N ALA A 50 -1.77 -3.78 1.13
CA ALA A 50 -2.82 -3.20 0.31
C ALA A 50 -2.74 -3.66 -1.17
N CYS A 51 -1.54 -3.72 -1.75
CA CYS A 51 -1.34 -4.23 -3.11
C CYS A 51 -1.64 -5.73 -3.22
N GLN A 52 -1.25 -6.53 -2.23
CA GLN A 52 -1.58 -7.96 -2.20
C GLN A 52 -3.09 -8.20 -2.13
N LYS A 53 -3.84 -7.34 -1.44
CA LYS A 53 -5.31 -7.37 -1.41
C LYS A 53 -5.95 -6.89 -2.71
N LEU A 54 -5.30 -5.97 -3.42
CA LEU A 54 -5.77 -5.47 -4.72
C LEU A 54 -5.54 -6.48 -5.85
N LEU A 55 -4.46 -7.28 -5.79
CA LEU A 55 -4.04 -8.17 -6.88
C LEU A 55 -5.13 -9.15 -7.36
N PRO A 56 -5.94 -9.80 -6.50
CA PRO A 56 -7.02 -10.69 -6.93
C PRO A 56 -8.15 -9.97 -7.67
N ASP A 57 -8.38 -8.69 -7.34
CA ASP A 57 -9.45 -7.85 -7.91
C ASP A 57 -8.96 -6.99 -9.10
N ALA A 58 -7.65 -7.02 -9.40
CA ALA A 58 -7.05 -6.25 -10.46
C ALA A 58 -7.48 -6.76 -11.83
N GLN A 59 -7.84 -5.84 -12.73
CA GLN A 59 -8.06 -6.18 -14.13
C GLN A 59 -6.75 -6.65 -14.78
N GLU A 60 -6.83 -7.44 -15.85
CA GLU A 60 -5.65 -8.01 -16.54
C GLU A 60 -4.59 -6.96 -16.89
N LEU A 61 -5.04 -5.78 -17.38
CA LEU A 61 -4.19 -4.65 -17.74
C LEU A 61 -3.54 -3.92 -16.54
N ASP A 62 -4.10 -4.12 -15.35
CA ASP A 62 -3.66 -3.52 -14.10
C ASP A 62 -2.84 -4.50 -13.26
N ARG A 63 -2.92 -5.81 -13.57
CA ARG A 63 -2.25 -6.85 -12.82
C ARG A 63 -0.73 -6.73 -12.86
N GLU A 64 -0.16 -6.52 -14.05
CA GLU A 64 1.29 -6.30 -14.21
C GLU A 64 1.79 -5.08 -13.41
N LEU A 65 0.97 -4.03 -13.34
CA LEU A 65 1.26 -2.84 -12.54
C LEU A 65 1.30 -3.18 -11.04
N VAL A 66 0.32 -3.95 -10.56
CA VAL A 66 0.25 -4.37 -9.15
C VAL A 66 1.40 -5.31 -8.79
N GLU A 67 1.75 -6.26 -9.65
CA GLU A 67 2.87 -7.18 -9.43
C GLU A 67 4.22 -6.43 -9.41
N LYS A 68 4.40 -5.46 -10.31
CA LYS A 68 5.57 -4.59 -10.31
C LYS A 68 5.69 -3.78 -9.01
N GLU A 69 4.62 -3.13 -8.59
CA GLU A 69 4.60 -2.35 -7.35
C GLU A 69 4.95 -3.23 -6.13
N ILE A 70 4.40 -4.44 -6.06
CA ILE A 70 4.73 -5.42 -5.00
C ILE A 70 6.23 -5.73 -4.99
N SER A 71 6.84 -5.91 -6.15
CA SER A 71 8.28 -6.17 -6.25
C SER A 71 9.13 -4.98 -5.79
N GLU A 72 8.73 -3.77 -6.16
CA GLU A 72 9.42 -2.54 -5.77
C GLU A 72 9.31 -2.29 -4.25
N LEU A 73 8.13 -2.49 -3.65
CA LEU A 73 7.92 -2.37 -2.22
C LEU A 73 8.73 -3.40 -1.41
N LYS A 74 8.81 -4.66 -1.88
CA LYS A 74 9.67 -5.69 -1.27
C LYS A 74 11.14 -5.27 -1.31
N THR A 75 11.60 -4.79 -2.45
CA THR A 75 12.97 -4.28 -2.61
C THR A 75 13.24 -3.11 -1.66
N ALA A 76 12.29 -2.18 -1.53
CA ALA A 76 12.41 -1.05 -0.61
C ALA A 76 12.47 -1.50 0.87
N LEU A 77 11.69 -2.52 1.26
CA LEU A 77 11.77 -3.11 2.61
C LEU A 77 13.13 -3.73 2.88
N ASP A 78 13.70 -4.45 1.92
CA ASP A 78 15.01 -5.08 2.06
C ASP A 78 16.14 -4.03 2.22
N LEU A 79 15.98 -2.84 1.63
CA LEU A 79 16.95 -1.74 1.75
C LEU A 79 16.84 -0.95 3.06
N ILE A 80 15.72 -1.04 3.78
CA ILE A 80 15.46 -0.32 5.03
C ILE A 80 15.83 -1.18 6.27
N GLN A 81 16.44 -2.36 6.06
CA GLN A 81 16.90 -3.27 7.12
C GLN A 81 17.89 -2.61 8.09
#